data_AF-A0A8C3C6T8-F1
#
_entry.id   AF-A0A8C3C6T8-F1
#
_cell.length_a   1.000
_cell.length_b   1.000
_cell.length_c   1.000
_cell.angle_alpha   90.00
_cell.angle_beta   90.00
_cell.angle_gamma   90.00
#
_symmetry.space_group_name_H-M   'P 1'
#
loop_
_entity.id
_entity.type
_entity.pdbx_description
1 polymer ?
#
loop_
_entity_poly.entity_id
_entity_poly.type
_entity_poly.pdbx_seq_one_letter_code
_entity_poly.pdbx_strand_id
1 'polypeptide(L)'
;MLGKAKGSAEGSRINQGFGIQHMKSCATRRYPERGLTCLEVEMKVLKSQECTAEQSTSITKEEINSLRLKIEELEAERSKLEEENRSLEMKLEKLTLQGDYDPSKTKVLHFSMNPASLAKQQRKEEQQQLQEECERLRELVRVLEGGGSIHGNLEGVGSFQSPQEIAELKKQVESAELKNQRLKEVFQTKIQEFRKVCYTLTGYQIDITTENQYRLTSIYAEHQGDCLLFKVGLHTPCCSCFSGSAVSSMTVYLFFFSDLTGISLPPAI
;
A
#
# COMPACT_ATOMS: atom_id res chain seq x y z
N MET A 1 -24.30 72.70 -128.09
CA MET A 1 -25.50 73.44 -127.65
C MET A 1 -25.21 73.96 -126.25
N LEU A 2 -24.52 75.11 -126.13
CA LEU A 2 -25.07 76.47 -125.92
C LEU A 2 -25.50 76.75 -124.46
N GLY A 3 -24.78 77.70 -123.82
CA GLY A 3 -25.12 78.38 -122.56
C GLY A 3 -23.89 78.56 -121.65
N LYS A 4 -23.06 79.62 -121.76
CA LYS A 4 -23.13 80.95 -121.08
C LYS A 4 -23.32 80.81 -119.54
N ALA A 5 -22.58 81.47 -118.64
CA ALA A 5 -21.94 82.80 -118.68
C ALA A 5 -20.81 82.97 -117.65
N LYS A 6 -19.98 84.01 -117.87
CA LYS A 6 -18.86 84.53 -117.06
C LYS A 6 -19.31 85.50 -115.96
N GLY A 7 -18.42 85.69 -114.99
CA GLY A 7 -18.13 86.99 -114.31
C GLY A 7 -18.51 87.02 -112.83
N SER A 8 -17.97 87.88 -111.97
CA SER A 8 -16.77 88.73 -111.89
C SER A 8 -16.87 89.46 -110.53
N ALA A 9 -15.72 89.82 -109.96
CA ALA A 9 -15.47 91.00 -109.12
C ALA A 9 -15.85 91.03 -107.63
N GLU A 10 -14.87 91.60 -106.92
CA GLU A 10 -14.73 92.03 -105.53
C GLU A 10 -15.81 93.00 -105.03
N GLY A 11 -15.95 93.07 -103.71
CA GLY A 11 -16.64 94.20 -103.04
C GLY A 11 -16.68 94.05 -101.52
N SER A 12 -16.10 95.03 -100.83
CA SER A 12 -15.82 95.05 -99.40
C SER A 12 -16.98 95.48 -98.49
N ARG A 13 -16.86 95.06 -97.21
CA ARG A 13 -17.02 95.84 -95.96
C ARG A 13 -18.41 96.06 -95.30
N ILE A 14 -18.44 95.65 -94.01
CA ILE A 14 -19.15 96.17 -92.79
C ILE A 14 -20.70 96.19 -92.81
N ASN A 15 -21.46 95.85 -91.76
CA ASN A 15 -21.20 95.81 -90.32
C ASN A 15 -22.29 94.97 -89.59
N GLN A 16 -21.92 94.40 -88.44
CA GLN A 16 -22.69 94.11 -87.22
C GLN A 16 -24.12 93.50 -87.26
N GLY A 17 -24.24 92.36 -86.58
CA GLY A 17 -25.49 91.84 -85.99
C GLY A 17 -25.20 90.64 -85.08
N PHE A 18 -25.43 90.82 -83.78
CA PHE A 18 -25.26 89.84 -82.69
C PHE A 18 -26.07 88.55 -82.89
N GLY A 19 -25.50 87.40 -82.51
CA GLY A 19 -26.20 86.13 -82.43
C GLY A 19 -25.36 85.06 -81.74
N ILE A 20 -25.72 84.75 -80.50
CA ILE A 20 -25.15 83.75 -79.61
C ILE A 20 -25.05 82.40 -80.32
N GLN A 21 -23.87 81.75 -80.26
CA GLN A 21 -23.65 80.29 -80.14
C GLN A 21 -22.30 79.90 -80.77
N HIS A 22 -21.22 79.91 -79.97
CA HIS A 22 -20.19 78.87 -80.06
C HIS A 22 -19.21 78.97 -78.89
N MET A 23 -19.70 78.66 -77.69
CA MET A 23 -18.87 78.36 -76.53
C MET A 23 -18.87 76.83 -76.35
N LYS A 24 -18.10 76.14 -77.18
CA LYS A 24 -17.67 74.76 -76.95
C LYS A 24 -16.19 74.63 -77.33
N SER A 25 -15.39 75.52 -76.76
CA SER A 25 -13.96 75.31 -76.61
C SER A 25 -13.73 74.78 -75.20
N CYS A 26 -12.94 73.72 -75.09
CA CYS A 26 -12.35 73.21 -73.86
C CYS A 26 -13.24 72.37 -72.92
N ALA A 27 -13.66 71.17 -73.35
CA ALA A 27 -14.05 70.11 -72.42
C ALA A 27 -13.96 68.70 -73.03
N THR A 28 -12.82 68.33 -73.62
CA THR A 28 -12.49 66.90 -73.78
C THR A 28 -11.50 66.55 -72.69
N ARG A 29 -12.01 66.27 -71.50
CA ARG A 29 -11.26 65.49 -70.50
C ARG A 29 -10.79 64.22 -71.21
N ARG A 30 -9.47 64.07 -71.41
CA ARG A 30 -8.87 62.74 -71.51
C ARG A 30 -9.18 62.06 -70.17
N TYR A 31 -10.23 61.23 -70.14
CA TYR A 31 -10.34 60.22 -69.11
C TYR A 31 -9.21 59.20 -69.32
N PRO A 32 -8.62 58.64 -68.25
CA PRO A 32 -7.33 57.97 -68.33
C PRO A 32 -7.51 56.51 -68.80
N GLU A 33 -7.35 56.24 -70.10
CA GLU A 33 -7.28 54.87 -70.65
C GLU A 33 -6.18 54.01 -70.00
N ARG A 34 -5.06 54.63 -69.58
CA ARG A 34 -3.99 53.92 -68.84
C ARG A 34 -4.42 53.47 -67.44
N GLY A 35 -5.39 54.15 -66.84
CA GLY A 35 -5.94 53.77 -65.54
C GLY A 35 -6.75 52.48 -65.64
N LEU A 36 -7.56 52.34 -66.69
CA LEU A 36 -8.34 51.13 -66.97
C LEU A 36 -7.45 49.90 -67.20
N THR A 37 -6.41 50.03 -68.01
CA THR A 37 -5.48 48.91 -68.27
C THR A 37 -4.64 48.55 -67.04
N CYS A 38 -4.27 49.52 -66.20
CA CYS A 38 -3.56 49.27 -64.95
C CYS A 38 -4.45 48.53 -63.94
N LEU A 39 -5.70 48.99 -63.79
CA LEU A 39 -6.69 48.35 -62.92
C LEU A 39 -7.06 46.94 -63.39
N GLU A 40 -7.09 46.68 -64.70
CA GLU A 40 -7.39 45.34 -65.24
C GLU A 40 -6.23 44.35 -65.00
N VAL A 41 -4.98 44.83 -65.07
CA VAL A 41 -3.80 44.04 -64.70
C VAL A 41 -3.78 43.78 -63.20
N GLU A 42 -4.06 44.79 -62.37
CA GLU A 42 -4.17 44.64 -60.91
C GLU A 42 -5.26 43.64 -60.52
N MET A 43 -6.44 43.69 -61.16
CA MET A 43 -7.51 42.71 -60.95
C MET A 43 -7.11 41.29 -61.36
N LYS A 44 -6.34 41.11 -62.43
CA LYS A 44 -5.82 39.78 -62.81
C LYS A 44 -4.78 39.26 -61.83
N VAL A 45 -3.92 40.13 -61.30
CA VAL A 45 -2.93 39.76 -60.28
C VAL A 45 -3.62 39.38 -58.97
N LEU A 46 -4.58 40.20 -58.51
CA LEU A 46 -5.37 39.93 -57.31
C LEU A 46 -6.14 38.62 -57.45
N LYS A 47 -6.79 38.36 -58.59
CA LYS A 47 -7.52 37.11 -58.84
C LYS A 47 -6.60 35.88 -58.91
N SER A 48 -5.38 36.04 -59.42
CA SER A 48 -4.38 34.97 -59.44
C SER A 48 -3.82 34.69 -58.04
N GLN A 49 -3.65 35.75 -57.22
CA GLN A 49 -3.29 35.63 -55.80
C GLN A 49 -4.42 35.02 -54.96
N GLU A 50 -5.68 35.33 -55.27
CA GLU A 50 -6.86 34.74 -54.63
C GLU A 50 -6.92 33.24 -54.92
N CYS A 51 -6.68 32.83 -56.17
CA CYS A 51 -6.69 31.42 -56.58
C CYS A 51 -5.56 30.60 -55.91
N THR A 52 -4.37 31.19 -55.72
CA THR A 52 -3.26 30.53 -54.99
C THR A 52 -3.45 30.56 -53.48
N ALA A 53 -4.08 31.61 -52.93
CA ALA A 53 -4.50 31.68 -51.54
C ALA A 53 -5.62 30.67 -51.22
N GLU A 54 -6.56 30.46 -52.14
CA GLU A 54 -7.62 29.46 -52.03
C GLU A 54 -7.06 28.03 -52.09
N GLN A 55 -6.09 27.76 -52.96
CA GLN A 55 -5.40 26.46 -52.99
C GLN A 55 -4.58 26.20 -51.72
N SER A 56 -3.80 27.17 -51.25
CA SER A 56 -3.03 27.03 -50.00
C SER A 56 -3.91 26.91 -48.76
N THR A 57 -5.07 27.60 -48.72
CA THR A 57 -6.07 27.40 -47.66
C THR A 57 -6.80 26.06 -47.75
N SER A 58 -6.93 25.46 -48.93
CA SER A 58 -7.49 24.11 -49.07
C SER A 58 -6.52 23.02 -48.57
N ILE A 59 -5.24 23.10 -48.94
CA ILE A 59 -4.20 22.15 -48.51
C ILE A 59 -4.01 22.20 -46.99
N THR A 60 -3.97 23.40 -46.40
CA THR A 60 -3.88 23.55 -44.93
C THR A 60 -5.12 23.02 -44.20
N LYS A 61 -6.32 23.11 -44.78
CA LYS A 61 -7.53 22.50 -44.19
C LYS A 61 -7.46 20.98 -44.20
N GLU A 62 -6.93 20.38 -45.26
CA GLU A 62 -6.73 18.93 -45.37
C GLU A 62 -5.70 18.44 -44.34
N GLU A 63 -4.59 19.15 -44.17
CA GLU A 63 -3.60 18.88 -43.12
C GLU A 63 -4.20 19.02 -41.72
N ILE A 64 -4.99 20.07 -41.46
CA ILE A 64 -5.69 20.25 -40.18
C ILE A 64 -6.67 19.11 -39.93
N ASN A 65 -7.40 18.66 -40.95
CA ASN A 65 -8.31 17.53 -40.83
C ASN A 65 -7.55 16.21 -40.59
N SER A 66 -6.43 15.99 -41.27
CA SER A 66 -5.55 14.83 -41.02
C SER A 66 -5.01 14.83 -39.59
N LEU A 67 -4.59 16.00 -39.07
CA LEU A 67 -4.10 16.12 -37.71
C LEU A 67 -5.22 15.90 -36.68
N ARG A 68 -6.44 16.39 -36.95
CA ARG A 68 -7.61 16.12 -36.10
C ARG A 68 -7.93 14.64 -36.02
N LEU A 69 -7.96 13.95 -37.16
CA LEU A 69 -8.15 12.49 -37.20
C LEU A 69 -7.05 11.76 -36.42
N LYS A 70 -5.78 12.20 -36.56
CA LYS A 70 -4.68 11.61 -35.82
C LYS A 70 -4.78 11.84 -34.31
N ILE A 71 -5.25 13.02 -33.89
CA ILE A 71 -5.52 13.32 -32.47
C ILE A 71 -6.60 12.38 -31.94
N GLU A 72 -7.72 12.25 -32.66
CA GLU A 72 -8.82 11.33 -32.28
C GLU A 72 -8.35 9.87 -32.18
N GLU A 73 -7.53 9.39 -33.12
CA GLU A 73 -6.93 8.05 -33.06
C GLU A 73 -6.04 7.87 -31.83
N LEU A 74 -5.16 8.83 -31.56
CA LEU A 74 -4.23 8.78 -30.41
C LEU A 74 -4.99 8.88 -29.08
N GLU A 75 -6.06 9.65 -29.02
CA GLU A 75 -6.93 9.73 -27.84
C GLU A 75 -7.67 8.40 -27.60
N ALA A 76 -8.16 7.75 -28.65
CA ALA A 76 -8.78 6.44 -28.55
C ALA A 76 -7.76 5.36 -28.11
N GLU A 77 -6.56 5.37 -28.67
CA GLU A 77 -5.48 4.45 -28.29
C GLU A 77 -5.06 4.67 -26.83
N ARG A 78 -4.91 5.93 -26.42
CA ARG A 78 -4.61 6.28 -25.02
C ARG A 78 -5.71 5.79 -24.09
N SER A 79 -6.98 6.01 -24.43
CA SER A 79 -8.11 5.54 -23.60
C SER A 79 -8.11 4.01 -23.45
N LYS A 80 -7.82 3.29 -24.54
CA LYS A 80 -7.69 1.82 -24.52
C LYS A 80 -6.54 1.36 -23.64
N LEU A 81 -5.35 1.96 -23.78
CA LEU A 81 -4.19 1.64 -22.97
C LEU A 81 -4.41 1.95 -21.49
N GLU A 82 -5.12 3.03 -21.18
CA GLU A 82 -5.49 3.38 -19.80
C GLU A 82 -6.42 2.33 -19.18
N GLU A 83 -7.38 1.78 -19.94
CA GLU A 83 -8.25 0.70 -19.45
C GLU A 83 -7.47 -0.62 -19.28
N GLU A 84 -6.60 -0.96 -20.23
CA GLU A 84 -5.73 -2.12 -20.10
C GLU A 84 -4.82 -1.99 -18.87
N ASN A 85 -4.24 -0.82 -18.64
CA ASN A 85 -3.39 -0.56 -17.48
C ASN A 85 -4.18 -0.68 -16.17
N ARG A 86 -5.39 -0.08 -16.08
CA ARG A 86 -6.28 -0.29 -14.92
C ARG A 86 -6.56 -1.78 -14.67
N SER A 87 -6.80 -2.54 -15.73
CA SER A 87 -7.07 -3.99 -15.61
C SER A 87 -5.85 -4.77 -15.10
N LEU A 88 -4.64 -4.36 -15.49
CA LEU A 88 -3.38 -4.97 -15.07
C LEU A 88 -3.04 -4.58 -13.63
N GLU A 89 -3.25 -3.31 -13.27
CA GLU A 89 -3.08 -2.81 -11.91
C GLU A 89 -3.98 -3.57 -10.93
N MET A 90 -5.28 -3.75 -11.25
CA MET A 90 -6.18 -4.56 -10.43
C MET A 90 -5.73 -6.03 -10.29
N LYS A 91 -5.17 -6.62 -11.35
CA LYS A 91 -4.63 -7.99 -11.29
C LYS A 91 -3.39 -8.05 -10.39
N LEU A 92 -2.48 -7.10 -10.53
CA LEU A 92 -1.28 -7.02 -9.70
C LEU A 92 -1.62 -6.81 -8.23
N GLU A 93 -2.61 -5.96 -7.93
CA GLU A 93 -3.11 -5.76 -6.57
C GLU A 93 -3.66 -7.07 -6.00
N LYS A 94 -4.49 -7.79 -6.77
CA LYS A 94 -5.01 -9.10 -6.36
C LYS A 94 -3.88 -10.09 -6.05
N LEU A 95 -2.86 -10.18 -6.89
CA LEU A 95 -1.72 -11.08 -6.67
C LEU A 95 -0.90 -10.66 -5.45
N THR A 96 -0.72 -9.35 -5.25
CA THR A 96 -0.03 -8.80 -4.08
C THR A 96 -0.79 -9.14 -2.79
N LEU A 97 -2.13 -9.05 -2.80
CA LEU A 97 -2.98 -9.48 -1.68
C LEU A 97 -2.90 -10.98 -1.41
N GLN A 98 -2.60 -11.79 -2.43
CA GLN A 98 -2.36 -13.24 -2.29
C GLN A 98 -0.94 -13.58 -1.81
N GLY A 99 -0.06 -12.59 -1.73
CA GLY A 99 1.33 -12.75 -1.26
C GLY A 99 2.33 -13.02 -2.38
N ASP A 100 1.97 -12.79 -3.65
CA ASP A 100 2.94 -12.88 -4.75
C ASP A 100 3.96 -11.76 -4.68
N TYR A 101 5.19 -12.06 -5.09
CA TYR A 101 6.33 -11.13 -5.04
C TYR A 101 7.22 -11.29 -6.27
N ASP A 102 7.94 -10.22 -6.64
CA ASP A 102 8.93 -10.23 -7.71
C ASP A 102 10.27 -10.79 -7.20
N PRO A 103 10.73 -11.96 -7.68
CA PRO A 103 11.99 -12.59 -7.22
C PRO A 103 13.25 -11.77 -7.54
N SER A 104 13.18 -10.83 -8.49
CA SER A 104 14.31 -9.97 -8.86
C SER A 104 14.54 -8.85 -7.85
N LYS A 105 13.46 -8.43 -7.16
CA LYS A 105 13.46 -7.32 -6.20
C LYS A 105 13.37 -7.78 -4.76
N THR A 106 12.74 -8.94 -4.52
CA THR A 106 12.40 -9.40 -3.18
C THR A 106 12.82 -10.85 -2.99
N LYS A 107 13.65 -11.08 -1.96
CA LYS A 107 14.04 -12.43 -1.53
C LYS A 107 13.32 -12.79 -0.25
N VAL A 108 12.50 -13.83 -0.30
CA VAL A 108 11.81 -14.37 0.87
C VAL A 108 12.74 -15.33 1.61
N LEU A 109 12.89 -15.11 2.92
CA LEU A 109 13.72 -15.93 3.80
C LEU A 109 12.87 -16.47 4.95
N HIS A 110 13.15 -17.69 5.38
CA HIS A 110 12.57 -18.28 6.58
C HIS A 110 13.64 -19.12 7.29
N PHE A 111 13.43 -19.40 8.57
CA PHE A 111 14.31 -20.33 9.29
C PHE A 111 14.22 -21.73 8.67
N SER A 112 15.38 -22.38 8.50
CA SER A 112 15.44 -23.78 8.07
C SER A 112 14.66 -24.68 9.04
N MET A 113 14.89 -24.47 10.34
CA MET A 113 14.18 -25.09 11.45
C MET A 113 13.01 -24.20 11.89
N ASN A 114 11.89 -24.30 11.18
CA ASN A 114 10.65 -23.62 11.54
C ASN A 114 9.58 -24.62 12.05
N PRO A 115 8.56 -24.15 12.78
CA PRO A 115 7.50 -25.02 13.31
C PRO A 115 6.79 -25.88 12.25
N ALA A 116 6.58 -25.37 11.04
CA ALA A 116 5.95 -26.13 9.95
C ALA A 116 6.86 -27.25 9.43
N SER A 117 8.17 -27.00 9.31
CA SER A 117 9.18 -28.01 8.96
C SER A 117 9.22 -29.11 10.02
N LEU A 118 9.23 -28.73 11.30
CA LEU A 118 9.20 -29.68 12.43
C LEU A 118 7.94 -30.53 12.42
N ALA A 119 6.77 -29.92 12.27
CA ALA A 119 5.49 -30.64 12.20
C ALA A 119 5.42 -31.58 10.98
N LYS A 120 6.03 -31.20 9.85
CA LYS A 120 6.13 -32.08 8.68
C LYS A 120 7.04 -33.28 8.93
N GLN A 121 8.16 -33.06 9.62
CA GLN A 121 9.09 -34.13 9.99
C GLN A 121 8.44 -35.11 10.98
N GLN A 122 7.82 -34.61 12.05
CA GLN A 122 7.14 -35.44 13.04
C GLN A 122 6.06 -36.31 12.40
N ARG A 123 5.20 -35.73 11.54
CA ARG A 123 4.20 -36.52 10.79
C ARG A 123 4.81 -37.63 9.95
N LYS A 124 5.99 -37.40 9.37
CA LYS A 124 6.69 -38.42 8.57
C LYS A 124 7.21 -39.54 9.47
N GLU A 125 7.78 -39.19 10.62
CA GLU A 125 8.27 -40.15 11.61
C GLU A 125 7.12 -41.00 12.18
N GLU A 126 6.00 -40.38 12.56
CA GLU A 126 4.80 -41.08 13.00
C GLU A 126 4.25 -42.01 11.93
N GLN A 127 4.17 -41.56 10.67
CA GLN A 127 3.72 -42.40 9.56
C GLN A 127 4.64 -43.61 9.36
N GLN A 128 5.95 -43.42 9.48
CA GLN A 128 6.92 -44.50 9.38
C GLN A 128 6.75 -45.50 10.53
N GLN A 129 6.63 -45.03 11.77
CA GLN A 129 6.40 -45.88 12.94
C GLN A 129 5.11 -46.69 12.81
N LEU A 130 4.02 -46.04 12.37
CA LEU A 130 2.74 -46.73 12.12
C LEU A 130 2.87 -47.79 11.03
N GLN A 131 3.65 -47.52 9.98
CA GLN A 131 3.89 -48.50 8.92
C GLN A 131 4.70 -49.70 9.43
N GLU A 132 5.78 -49.46 10.17
CA GLU A 132 6.60 -50.52 10.77
C GLU A 132 5.78 -51.38 11.75
N GLU A 133 4.93 -50.75 12.57
CA GLU A 133 4.04 -51.47 13.47
C GLU A 133 2.97 -52.28 12.71
N CYS A 134 2.40 -51.71 11.65
CA CYS A 134 1.48 -52.45 10.78
C CYS A 134 2.17 -53.66 10.14
N GLU A 135 3.40 -53.52 9.67
CA GLU A 135 4.17 -54.62 9.08
C GLU A 135 4.47 -55.70 10.12
N ARG A 136 4.89 -55.30 11.34
CA ARG A 136 5.13 -56.21 12.46
C ARG A 136 3.87 -56.97 12.86
N LEU A 137 2.75 -56.28 12.99
CA LEU A 137 1.46 -56.88 13.31
C LEU A 137 0.98 -57.82 12.20
N ARG A 138 1.17 -57.45 10.92
CA ARG A 138 0.86 -58.32 9.78
C ARG A 138 1.70 -59.60 9.81
N GLU A 139 2.97 -59.52 10.16
CA GLU A 139 3.83 -60.70 10.30
C GLU A 139 3.37 -61.58 11.47
N LEU A 140 3.04 -60.98 12.61
CA LEU A 140 2.53 -61.70 13.77
C LEU A 140 1.23 -62.46 13.46
N VAL A 141 0.30 -61.80 12.77
CA VAL A 141 -0.95 -62.42 12.32
C VAL A 141 -0.65 -63.59 11.39
N ARG A 142 0.28 -63.44 10.44
CA ARG A 142 0.68 -64.54 9.54
C ARG A 142 1.21 -65.76 10.29
N VAL A 143 2.04 -65.57 11.32
CA VAL A 143 2.59 -66.66 12.14
C VAL A 143 1.49 -67.37 12.94
N LEU A 144 0.56 -66.60 13.51
CA LEU A 144 -0.59 -67.13 14.24
C LEU A 144 -1.54 -67.92 13.34
N GLU A 145 -1.89 -67.37 12.17
CA GLU A 145 -2.73 -68.04 11.17
C GLU A 145 -2.08 -69.33 10.62
N GLY A 146 -0.75 -69.37 10.56
CA GLY A 146 0.03 -70.55 10.20
C GLY A 146 0.10 -71.66 11.28
N GLY A 147 -0.58 -71.50 12.42
CA GLY A 147 -0.60 -72.50 13.50
C GLY A 147 0.65 -72.49 14.40
N GLY A 148 1.50 -71.46 14.30
CA GLY A 148 2.64 -71.27 15.18
C GLY A 148 2.22 -70.84 16.59
N SER A 149 2.73 -71.51 17.63
CA SER A 149 2.53 -71.06 19.00
C SER A 149 3.46 -69.88 19.30
N ILE A 150 2.90 -68.74 19.75
CA ILE A 150 3.69 -67.60 20.24
C ILE A 150 4.32 -67.98 21.59
N HIS A 151 5.45 -68.70 21.53
CA HIS A 151 6.30 -68.90 22.69
C HIS A 151 7.40 -67.84 22.65
N GLY A 152 7.24 -66.81 23.48
CA GLY A 152 8.38 -66.03 23.99
C GLY A 152 8.60 -64.62 23.46
N ASN A 153 7.58 -63.89 22.99
CA ASN A 153 7.79 -62.46 22.65
C ASN A 153 6.66 -61.51 23.09
N LEU A 154 5.80 -61.96 24.00
CA LEU A 154 4.72 -61.14 24.57
C LEU A 154 5.17 -60.26 25.76
N GLU A 155 6.46 -59.90 25.83
CA GLU A 155 6.99 -58.87 26.75
C GLU A 155 7.49 -57.62 26.01
N GLY A 156 7.13 -57.45 24.73
CA GLY A 156 7.51 -56.29 23.91
C GLY A 156 6.43 -55.23 23.73
N VAL A 157 5.49 -55.09 24.67
CA VAL A 157 4.40 -54.08 24.59
C VAL A 157 4.86 -52.67 25.02
N GLY A 158 6.12 -52.50 25.40
CA GLY A 158 6.69 -51.18 25.67
C GLY A 158 8.04 -51.06 24.98
N SER A 159 8.12 -50.16 24.00
CA SER A 159 9.35 -49.52 23.50
C SER A 159 10.63 -50.00 24.19
N PHE A 160 11.36 -50.93 23.56
CA PHE A 160 12.76 -51.14 23.91
C PHE A 160 13.57 -49.96 23.36
N GLN A 161 13.44 -48.80 24.01
CA GLN A 161 14.58 -47.90 24.10
C GLN A 161 15.72 -48.76 24.64
N SER A 162 16.85 -48.77 23.94
CA SER A 162 17.98 -49.60 24.35
C SER A 162 18.32 -49.29 25.82
N PRO A 163 18.79 -50.25 26.64
CA PRO A 163 19.17 -49.97 28.04
C PRO A 163 20.13 -48.78 28.18
N GLN A 164 20.92 -48.53 27.13
CA GLN A 164 21.79 -47.38 26.98
C GLN A 164 21.00 -46.07 26.76
N GLU A 165 20.04 -46.05 25.84
CA GLU A 165 19.16 -44.90 25.60
C GLU A 165 18.32 -44.54 26.83
N ILE A 166 17.84 -45.53 27.57
CA ILE A 166 17.13 -45.32 28.86
C ILE A 166 18.07 -44.69 29.89
N ALA A 167 19.32 -45.13 29.98
CA ALA A 167 20.30 -44.55 30.89
C ALA A 167 20.68 -43.11 30.50
N GLU A 168 20.82 -42.84 29.20
CA GLU A 168 21.11 -41.51 28.67
C GLU A 168 19.93 -40.54 28.90
N LEU A 169 18.69 -40.99 28.66
CA LEU A 169 17.48 -40.21 28.92
C LEU A 169 17.28 -39.93 30.41
N LYS A 170 17.49 -40.93 31.27
CA LYS A 170 17.46 -40.73 32.73
C LYS A 170 18.48 -39.68 33.18
N LYS A 171 19.71 -39.75 32.66
CA LYS A 171 20.74 -38.74 32.94
C LYS A 171 20.36 -37.34 32.43
N GLN A 172 19.68 -37.25 31.28
CA GLN A 172 19.18 -35.97 30.76
C GLN A 172 18.05 -35.42 31.63
N VAL A 173 17.11 -36.27 32.09
CA VAL A 173 16.03 -35.88 33.00
C VAL A 173 16.62 -35.38 34.32
N GLU A 174 17.52 -36.14 34.94
CA GLU A 174 18.21 -35.72 36.18
C GLU A 174 18.98 -34.40 35.99
N SER A 175 19.64 -34.22 34.85
CA SER A 175 20.32 -32.96 34.53
C SER A 175 19.36 -31.78 34.37
N ALA A 176 18.22 -31.99 33.70
CA ALA A 176 17.20 -30.98 33.49
C ALA A 176 16.49 -30.62 34.80
N GLU A 177 16.18 -31.61 35.63
CA GLU A 177 15.62 -31.43 36.98
C GLU A 177 16.58 -30.63 37.86
N LEU A 178 17.87 -30.97 37.86
CA LEU A 178 18.88 -30.23 38.62
C LEU A 178 19.02 -28.78 38.14
N LYS A 179 18.96 -28.54 36.83
CA LYS A 179 18.97 -27.18 36.27
C LYS A 179 17.73 -26.39 36.69
N ASN A 180 16.55 -27.00 36.63
CA ASN A 180 15.30 -26.38 37.07
C ASN A 180 15.31 -26.08 38.57
N GLN A 181 15.87 -26.98 39.37
CA GLN A 181 16.01 -26.78 40.81
C GLN A 181 16.93 -25.59 41.12
N ARG A 182 18.10 -25.52 40.48
CA ARG A 182 19.01 -24.37 40.62
C ARG A 182 18.36 -23.06 40.16
N LEU A 183 17.58 -23.10 39.09
CA LEU A 183 16.88 -21.92 38.59
C LEU A 183 15.83 -21.42 39.60
N LYS A 184 15.09 -22.33 40.24
CA LYS A 184 14.16 -21.99 41.33
C LYS A 184 14.89 -21.34 42.52
N GLU A 185 16.03 -21.88 42.91
CA GLU A 185 16.86 -21.32 44.00
C GLU A 185 17.36 -19.91 43.67
N VAL A 186 17.87 -19.71 42.44
CA VAL A 186 18.32 -18.39 41.98
C VAL A 186 17.15 -17.40 41.93
N PHE A 187 15.98 -17.82 41.41
CA PHE A 187 14.80 -16.97 41.36
C PHE A 187 14.32 -16.59 42.77
N GLN A 188 14.23 -17.56 43.69
CA GLN A 188 13.88 -17.28 45.09
C GLN A 188 14.86 -16.29 45.73
N THR A 189 16.16 -16.48 45.52
CA THR A 189 17.21 -15.59 46.04
C THR A 189 17.05 -14.18 45.49
N LYS A 190 16.81 -14.04 44.19
CA LYS A 190 16.62 -12.73 43.53
C LYS A 190 15.36 -12.01 43.98
N ILE A 191 14.25 -12.74 44.15
CA ILE A 191 13.01 -12.16 44.68
C ILE A 191 13.19 -11.72 46.13
N GLN A 192 13.88 -12.50 46.97
CA GLN A 192 14.18 -12.11 48.35
C GLN A 192 15.09 -10.87 48.41
N GLU A 193 16.13 -10.82 47.57
CA GLU A 193 17.00 -9.65 47.41
C GLU A 193 16.19 -8.41 47.03
N PHE A 194 15.31 -8.52 46.01
CA PHE A 194 14.44 -7.45 45.59
C PHE A 194 13.48 -6.99 46.70
N ARG A 195 12.79 -7.92 47.38
CA ARG A 195 11.90 -7.59 48.51
C ARG A 195 12.64 -6.87 49.62
N LYS A 196 13.87 -7.28 49.92
CA LYS A 196 14.72 -6.61 50.92
C LYS A 196 15.03 -5.17 50.50
N VAL A 197 15.38 -4.95 49.24
CA VAL A 197 15.61 -3.60 48.71
C VAL A 197 14.34 -2.75 48.78
N CYS A 198 13.19 -3.27 48.35
CA CYS A 198 11.91 -2.57 48.46
C CYS A 198 11.57 -2.22 49.91
N TYR A 199 11.78 -3.15 50.84
CA TYR A 199 11.56 -2.93 52.26
C TYR A 199 12.44 -1.81 52.81
N THR A 200 13.73 -1.81 52.50
CA THR A 200 14.66 -0.76 52.96
C THR A 200 14.39 0.60 52.32
N LEU A 201 14.04 0.66 51.04
CA LEU A 201 13.82 1.93 50.33
C LEU A 201 12.44 2.55 50.60
N THR A 202 11.40 1.73 50.69
CA THR A 202 10.00 2.19 50.75
C THR A 202 9.39 2.07 52.14
N GLY A 203 9.98 1.27 53.03
CA GLY A 203 9.39 0.94 54.32
C GLY A 203 8.21 -0.03 54.25
N TYR A 204 7.99 -0.70 53.11
CA TYR A 204 6.94 -1.71 52.96
C TYR A 204 7.51 -3.08 52.63
N GLN A 205 7.12 -4.09 53.41
CA GLN A 205 7.39 -5.49 53.13
C GLN A 205 6.32 -6.02 52.18
N ILE A 206 6.73 -6.50 51.01
CA ILE A 206 5.83 -7.00 49.96
C ILE A 206 5.88 -8.52 49.93
N ASP A 207 4.77 -9.17 50.27
CA ASP A 207 4.60 -10.61 50.25
C ASP A 207 3.51 -11.05 49.28
N ILE A 208 3.70 -12.21 48.65
CA ILE A 208 2.69 -12.83 47.78
C ILE A 208 1.94 -13.85 48.63
N THR A 209 0.62 -13.73 48.76
CA THR A 209 -0.20 -14.61 49.63
C THR A 209 -0.88 -15.70 48.81
N THR A 210 -1.66 -15.31 47.82
CA THR A 210 -2.35 -16.19 46.86
C THR A 210 -2.15 -15.64 45.44
N GLU A 211 -2.62 -16.34 44.41
CA GLU A 211 -2.51 -15.88 43.03
C GLU A 211 -3.08 -14.46 42.87
N ASN A 212 -2.26 -13.55 42.34
CA ASN A 212 -2.57 -12.15 42.10
C ASN A 212 -2.95 -11.33 43.35
N GLN A 213 -2.58 -11.79 44.56
CA GLN A 213 -2.79 -11.07 45.80
C GLN A 213 -1.47 -10.76 46.53
N TYR A 214 -1.22 -9.48 46.73
CA TYR A 214 -0.03 -8.93 47.35
C TYR A 214 -0.37 -8.33 48.71
N ARG A 215 0.38 -8.70 49.73
CA ARG A 215 0.27 -8.18 51.09
C ARG A 215 1.43 -7.23 51.33
N LEU A 216 1.12 -5.99 51.72
CA LEU A 216 2.09 -4.97 52.09
C LEU A 216 2.01 -4.75 53.61
N THR A 217 3.12 -4.95 54.30
CA THR A 217 3.23 -4.65 55.74
C THR A 217 4.16 -3.45 55.91
N SER A 218 3.67 -2.38 56.54
CA SER A 218 4.45 -1.17 56.78
C SER A 218 5.43 -1.38 57.94
N ILE A 219 6.63 -0.79 57.86
CA ILE A 219 7.56 -0.69 59.01
C ILE A 219 6.99 0.11 60.18
N TYR A 220 5.99 0.94 59.91
CA TYR A 220 5.30 1.76 60.89
C TYR A 220 3.95 1.16 61.33
N ALA A 221 3.72 -0.13 61.07
CA ALA A 221 2.51 -0.82 61.52
C ALA A 221 2.40 -0.78 63.06
N GLU A 222 1.26 -0.33 63.58
CA GLU A 222 1.03 -0.21 65.03
C GLU A 222 0.73 -1.58 65.66
N HIS A 223 0.14 -2.50 64.89
CA HIS A 223 -0.13 -3.88 65.30
C HIS A 223 0.44 -4.90 64.31
N GLN A 224 0.80 -6.10 64.81
CA GLN A 224 1.37 -7.19 64.00
C GLN A 224 0.43 -7.73 62.90
N GLY A 225 -0.87 -7.40 62.97
CA GLY A 225 -1.86 -7.76 61.96
C GLY A 225 -2.07 -6.70 60.87
N ASP A 226 -1.50 -5.51 61.03
CA ASP A 226 -1.77 -4.40 60.13
C ASP A 226 -1.04 -4.58 58.81
N CYS A 227 -1.84 -4.89 57.79
CA CYS A 227 -1.35 -5.09 56.44
C CYS A 227 -2.37 -4.58 55.41
N LEU A 228 -1.84 -4.25 54.25
CA LEU A 228 -2.55 -3.86 53.07
C LEU A 228 -2.63 -5.04 52.11
N LEU A 229 -3.84 -5.46 51.72
CA LEU A 229 -4.00 -6.50 50.71
C LEU A 229 -4.45 -5.89 49.39
N PHE A 230 -3.59 -6.00 48.37
CA PHE A 230 -3.85 -5.61 46.99
C PHE A 230 -4.14 -6.83 46.15
N LYS A 231 -5.27 -6.84 45.45
CA LYS A 231 -5.57 -7.87 44.45
C LYS A 231 -5.51 -7.26 43.05
N VAL A 232 -4.73 -7.88 42.17
CA VAL A 232 -4.63 -7.49 40.76
C VAL A 232 -5.70 -8.25 39.97
N GLY A 233 -6.71 -7.54 39.49
CA GLY A 233 -7.74 -8.04 38.58
C GLY A 233 -7.70 -7.30 37.23
N LEU A 234 -8.35 -7.88 36.21
CA LEU A 234 -8.45 -7.34 34.84
C LEU A 234 -9.10 -5.94 34.75
N HIS A 235 -9.66 -5.42 35.85
CA HIS A 235 -10.14 -4.05 35.98
C HIS A 235 -9.80 -3.58 37.40
N THR A 236 -8.92 -2.58 37.48
CA THR A 236 -8.49 -1.80 38.66
C THR A 236 -7.88 -2.56 39.87
N PRO A 237 -6.72 -2.13 40.40
CA PRO A 237 -6.17 -2.67 41.64
C PRO A 237 -7.12 -2.35 42.81
N CYS A 238 -7.73 -3.38 43.41
CA CYS A 238 -8.64 -3.22 44.54
C CYS A 238 -7.92 -3.57 45.85
N CYS A 239 -7.91 -2.63 46.79
CA CYS A 239 -7.38 -2.80 48.14
C CYS A 239 -8.50 -3.38 49.02
N SER A 240 -8.43 -4.65 49.41
CA SER A 240 -9.59 -5.35 50.01
C SER A 240 -9.58 -5.44 51.53
N CYS A 241 -8.50 -5.10 52.23
CA CYS A 241 -8.48 -5.14 53.70
C CYS A 241 -7.51 -4.09 54.26
N PHE A 242 -8.01 -3.23 55.17
CA PHE A 242 -7.22 -2.40 56.08
C PHE A 242 -7.79 -2.64 57.49
N SER A 243 -6.97 -3.09 58.45
CA SER A 243 -7.38 -3.36 59.84
C SER A 243 -7.23 -2.16 60.78
N GLY A 244 -7.26 -0.93 60.25
CA GLY A 244 -6.96 0.30 60.99
C GLY A 244 -7.62 1.58 60.44
N SER A 245 -7.39 2.69 61.11
CA SER A 245 -8.12 3.97 60.97
C SER A 245 -7.74 4.84 59.75
N ALA A 246 -6.86 4.39 58.85
CA ALA A 246 -6.27 5.21 57.78
C ALA A 246 -6.98 5.13 56.39
N VAL A 247 -8.20 4.60 56.33
CA VAL A 247 -8.93 4.29 55.08
C VAL A 247 -9.23 5.53 54.22
N SER A 248 -9.43 6.70 54.85
CA SER A 248 -9.81 7.93 54.16
C SER A 248 -8.67 8.56 53.35
N SER A 249 -7.43 8.50 53.86
CA SER A 249 -6.27 9.08 53.19
C SER A 249 -5.83 8.22 51.98
N MET A 250 -5.83 6.89 52.12
CA MET A 250 -5.41 5.98 51.04
C MET A 250 -6.31 6.01 49.81
N THR A 251 -7.63 6.21 49.98
CA THR A 251 -8.58 6.23 48.86
C THR A 251 -8.29 7.40 47.92
N VAL A 252 -7.93 8.58 48.45
CA VAL A 252 -7.62 9.77 47.63
C VAL A 252 -6.34 9.57 46.81
N TYR A 253 -5.28 9.01 47.41
CA TYR A 253 -4.01 8.81 46.72
C TYR A 253 -4.03 7.63 45.72
N LEU A 254 -4.72 6.52 46.02
CA LEU A 254 -4.78 5.35 45.13
C LEU A 254 -5.66 5.59 43.90
N PHE A 255 -6.74 6.38 44.03
CA PHE A 255 -7.55 6.80 42.87
C PHE A 255 -6.72 7.71 41.94
N PHE A 256 -5.98 8.66 42.51
CA PHE A 256 -5.14 9.59 41.75
C PHE A 256 -3.96 8.89 41.05
N PHE A 257 -3.37 7.86 41.65
CA PHE A 257 -2.24 7.12 41.07
C PHE A 257 -2.65 6.22 39.89
N SER A 258 -3.88 5.70 39.92
CA SER A 258 -4.45 4.87 38.85
C SER A 258 -4.68 5.67 37.57
N ASP A 259 -4.98 6.97 37.68
CA ASP A 259 -5.14 7.88 36.54
C ASP A 259 -3.80 8.37 35.96
N LEU A 260 -2.72 8.43 36.76
CA LEU A 260 -1.41 8.92 36.32
C LEU A 260 -0.50 7.85 35.69
N THR A 261 -0.66 6.58 36.05
CA THR A 261 0.22 5.49 35.61
C THR A 261 -0.48 4.61 34.57
N GLY A 262 -0.55 5.09 33.33
CA GLY A 262 -0.95 4.29 32.15
C GLY A 262 0.05 3.17 31.83
N ILE A 263 0.35 2.31 32.80
CA ILE A 263 1.34 1.23 32.69
C ILE A 263 0.62 -0.01 32.13
N SER A 264 0.67 -0.15 30.82
CA SER A 264 0.50 -1.41 30.11
C SER A 264 1.64 -2.36 30.52
N LEU A 265 1.36 -3.36 31.38
CA LEU A 265 2.29 -4.47 31.58
C LEU A 265 2.44 -5.28 30.28
N PRO A 266 3.65 -5.69 29.88
CA PRO A 266 3.83 -6.61 28.75
C PRO A 266 3.22 -7.99 29.09
N PRO A 267 2.74 -8.73 28.07
CA PRO A 267 2.16 -10.04 28.25
C PRO A 267 3.20 -11.01 28.82
N ALA A 268 2.79 -11.80 29.82
CA ALA A 268 3.59 -12.86 30.40
C ALA A 268 3.92 -13.93 29.34
N ILE A 269 5.19 -14.35 29.31
CA ILE A 269 5.67 -15.54 28.58
C ILE A 269 5.56 -16.75 29.51
#